data_AF-A0A9X6ACU1-F1
#
_entry.id   AF-A0A9X6ACU1-F1
#
_cell.length_a   1.000
_cell.length_b   1.000
_cell.length_c   1.000
_cell.angle_alpha   90.00
_cell.angle_beta   90.00
_cell.angle_gamma   90.00
#
_symmetry.space_group_name_H-M   'P 1'
#
loop_
_entity.id
_entity.type
_entity.pdbx_description
1 polymer ?
#
loop_
_entity_poly.entity_id
_entity_poly.type
_entity_poly.pdbx_seq_one_letter_code
_entity_poly.pdbx_strand_id
1 'polypeptide(L)'
;DPMGCDRFTARTVTGLDPETLSPIWLRRRLQKAGMRPISLAVDITNYVMLELGQPLHAYDRTRVQGAIGVRRAEQGEKLTTLDGVTRTLDAEDLVITDDRGPIGLAGVMGGANTEIDDTEGTTTEVVIEAAHFDALSIARTARRHKLASEASKRFERGVDPQAASAAAQRTVDLLVLLAGGTADAGVTEVIAPSAPHSITIPANHPDKVAGVDYGRETVVRRLQQVGCDVYGQDELIVTVPSWRPDLTDPNDLAEEVIRLEGYENLPSTLPKPPAGLGLTGRQRLHRRIGRVLAGAGYVEALNYPFIGEHV
;
A
#
# COMPACT_ATOMS: atom_id res chain seq x y z
N ASP A 1 3.78 0.18 19.13
CA ASP A 1 4.98 0.56 18.36
C ASP A 1 4.61 1.70 17.41
N PRO A 2 4.81 2.97 17.79
CA PRO A 2 4.40 4.12 16.97
C PRO A 2 5.13 4.24 15.62
N MET A 3 6.29 3.58 15.47
CA MET A 3 7.02 3.54 14.20
C MET A 3 6.44 2.50 13.25
N GLY A 4 6.00 1.36 13.79
CA GLY A 4 5.38 0.30 13.00
C GLY A 4 3.89 0.49 12.74
N CYS A 5 3.20 1.21 13.62
CA CYS A 5 1.78 1.52 13.55
C CYS A 5 1.56 2.91 14.14
N ASP A 6 1.52 3.92 13.27
CA ASP A 6 1.34 5.31 13.65
C ASP A 6 -0.14 5.68 13.84
N ARG A 7 -1.07 4.89 13.27
CA ARG A 7 -2.52 5.06 13.46
C ARG A 7 -3.23 3.74 13.67
N PHE A 8 -4.10 3.71 14.66
CA PHE A 8 -4.96 2.56 14.94
C PHE A 8 -6.33 3.03 15.38
N THR A 9 -7.36 2.68 14.60
CA THR A 9 -8.76 2.96 14.91
C THR A 9 -9.48 1.63 15.16
N ALA A 10 -10.23 1.57 16.27
CA ALA A 10 -11.10 0.44 16.56
C ALA A 10 -12.53 0.89 16.86
N ARG A 11 -13.51 0.15 16.33
CA ARG A 11 -14.94 0.37 16.58
C ARG A 11 -15.67 -0.94 16.82
N THR A 12 -16.70 -0.92 17.65
CA THR A 12 -17.44 -2.13 18.03
C THR A 12 -18.86 -2.07 17.47
N VAL A 13 -19.33 -3.19 16.94
CA VAL A 13 -20.74 -3.41 16.57
C VAL A 13 -21.23 -4.69 17.23
N THR A 14 -22.39 -4.63 17.88
CA THR A 14 -22.99 -5.76 18.59
C THR A 14 -24.37 -6.10 18.04
N GLY A 15 -24.87 -7.30 18.35
CA GLY A 15 -26.20 -7.74 17.92
C GLY A 15 -26.32 -7.93 16.40
N LEU A 16 -25.23 -8.33 15.75
CA LEU A 16 -25.27 -8.75 14.35
C LEU A 16 -26.09 -10.04 14.23
N ASP A 17 -26.90 -10.14 13.17
CA ASP A 17 -27.52 -11.40 12.77
C ASP A 17 -26.56 -12.21 11.89
N PRO A 18 -25.97 -13.30 12.40
CA PRO A 18 -24.94 -14.06 11.68
C PRO A 18 -25.50 -14.84 10.48
N GLU A 19 -26.82 -15.06 10.41
CA GLU A 19 -27.48 -15.72 9.28
C GLU A 19 -27.66 -14.77 8.08
N THR A 20 -27.38 -13.48 8.26
CA THR A 20 -27.56 -12.50 7.19
C THR A 20 -26.53 -12.70 6.09
N LEU A 21 -27.01 -12.99 4.89
CA LEU A 21 -26.17 -13.12 3.71
C LEU A 21 -25.84 -11.78 3.08
N SER A 22 -24.63 -11.68 2.52
CA SER A 22 -24.23 -10.54 1.69
C SER A 22 -25.20 -10.28 0.54
N PRO A 23 -25.69 -9.04 0.36
CA PRO A 23 -26.62 -8.73 -0.71
C PRO A 23 -25.97 -8.91 -2.09
N ILE A 24 -26.79 -9.20 -3.11
CA ILE A 24 -26.29 -9.59 -4.43
C ILE A 24 -25.37 -8.55 -5.08
N TRP A 25 -25.62 -7.26 -4.84
CA TRP A 25 -24.79 -6.18 -5.39
C TRP A 25 -23.38 -6.20 -4.79
N LEU A 26 -23.25 -6.50 -3.50
CA LEU A 26 -21.98 -6.52 -2.78
C LEU A 26 -21.17 -7.73 -3.24
N ARG A 27 -21.80 -8.92 -3.24
CA ARG A 27 -21.19 -10.16 -3.75
C ARG A 27 -20.68 -10.02 -5.18
N ARG A 28 -21.47 -9.40 -6.07
CA ARG A 28 -21.08 -9.16 -7.47
C ARG A 28 -19.90 -8.20 -7.59
N ARG A 29 -19.83 -7.15 -6.76
CA ARG A 29 -18.69 -6.22 -6.77
C ARG A 29 -17.41 -6.92 -6.33
N LEU A 30 -17.46 -7.71 -5.26
CA LEU A 30 -16.32 -8.52 -4.80
C LEU A 30 -15.86 -9.52 -5.88
N GLN A 31 -16.78 -10.28 -6.46
CA GLN A 31 -16.45 -11.26 -7.51
C GLN A 31 -15.83 -10.60 -8.74
N LYS A 32 -16.33 -9.43 -9.17
CA LYS A 32 -15.74 -8.66 -10.27
C LYS A 32 -14.34 -8.12 -9.95
N ALA A 33 -14.04 -7.90 -8.67
CA ALA A 33 -12.70 -7.57 -8.18
C ALA A 33 -11.83 -8.81 -7.91
N GLY A 34 -12.30 -10.02 -8.24
CA GLY A 34 -11.55 -11.27 -8.08
C GLY A 34 -11.60 -11.88 -6.68
N MET A 35 -12.49 -11.41 -5.79
CA MET A 35 -12.64 -11.90 -4.42
C MET A 35 -13.87 -12.79 -4.28
N ARG A 36 -13.70 -13.96 -3.64
CA ARG A 36 -14.81 -14.86 -3.31
C ARG A 36 -15.56 -14.29 -2.10
N PRO A 37 -16.90 -14.11 -2.16
CA PRO A 37 -17.70 -13.78 -1.01
C PRO A 37 -17.65 -14.88 0.07
N ILE A 38 -17.59 -14.49 1.35
CA ILE A 38 -17.44 -15.39 2.49
C ILE A 38 -18.64 -15.25 3.43
N SER A 39 -18.62 -14.24 4.31
CA SER A 39 -19.71 -13.87 5.21
C SER A 39 -19.97 -12.37 5.08
N LEU A 40 -21.11 -11.87 5.59
CA LEU A 40 -21.43 -10.45 5.49
C LEU A 40 -20.36 -9.56 6.14
N ALA A 41 -19.84 -9.93 7.31
CA ALA A 41 -18.81 -9.14 7.99
C ALA A 41 -17.49 -9.10 7.20
N VAL A 42 -17.01 -10.25 6.74
CA VAL A 42 -15.78 -10.35 5.93
C VAL A 42 -15.96 -9.70 4.55
N ASP A 43 -17.15 -9.81 3.97
CA ASP A 43 -17.45 -9.21 2.68
C ASP A 43 -17.51 -7.69 2.78
N ILE A 44 -18.04 -7.12 3.87
CA ILE A 44 -18.04 -5.68 4.10
C ILE A 44 -16.61 -5.16 4.26
N THR A 45 -15.74 -5.79 5.07
CA THR A 45 -14.36 -5.33 5.23
C THR A 45 -13.59 -5.38 3.90
N ASN A 46 -13.75 -6.45 3.13
CA ASN A 46 -13.19 -6.57 1.78
C ASN A 46 -13.76 -5.51 0.82
N TYR A 47 -15.07 -5.26 0.89
CA TYR A 47 -15.74 -4.27 0.04
C TYR A 47 -15.25 -2.85 0.35
N VAL A 48 -15.16 -2.46 1.63
CA VAL A 48 -14.69 -1.13 2.03
C VAL A 48 -13.20 -0.96 1.72
N MET A 49 -12.39 -2.01 1.83
CA MET A 49 -11.00 -1.99 1.35
C MET A 49 -10.90 -1.70 -0.15
N LEU A 50 -11.83 -2.20 -0.97
CA LEU A 50 -11.90 -1.88 -2.39
C LEU A 50 -12.46 -0.47 -2.65
N GLU A 51 -13.43 -0.02 -1.84
CA GLU A 51 -14.10 1.27 -1.97
C GLU A 51 -13.18 2.44 -1.59
N LEU A 52 -12.41 2.30 -0.51
CA LEU A 52 -11.61 3.38 0.08
C LEU A 52 -10.10 3.11 0.07
N GLY A 53 -9.65 1.93 -0.35
CA GLY A 53 -8.24 1.55 -0.37
C GLY A 53 -7.66 1.17 1.00
N GLN A 54 -8.41 1.33 2.10
CA GLN A 54 -7.98 1.00 3.46
C GLN A 54 -8.29 -0.46 3.80
N PRO A 55 -7.28 -1.33 4.00
CA PRO A 55 -7.53 -2.67 4.53
C PRO A 55 -8.11 -2.59 5.95
N LEU A 56 -9.11 -3.45 6.21
CA LEU A 56 -9.75 -3.57 7.51
C LEU A 56 -9.69 -5.02 7.98
N HIS A 57 -9.74 -5.20 9.30
CA HIS A 57 -9.95 -6.51 9.90
C HIS A 57 -11.15 -6.46 10.85
N ALA A 58 -11.84 -7.59 10.99
CA ALA A 58 -12.92 -7.74 11.96
C ALA A 58 -12.56 -8.90 12.87
N TYR A 59 -12.52 -8.63 14.17
CA TYR A 59 -12.33 -9.64 15.21
C TYR A 59 -13.68 -10.00 15.81
N ASP A 60 -13.88 -11.27 16.16
CA ASP A 60 -14.97 -11.65 17.04
C ASP A 60 -14.71 -11.08 18.44
N ARG A 61 -15.57 -10.16 18.88
CA ARG A 61 -15.42 -9.43 20.15
C ARG A 61 -15.42 -10.37 21.35
N THR A 62 -16.16 -11.47 21.29
CA THR A 62 -16.29 -12.45 22.37
C THR A 62 -15.02 -13.30 22.53
N ARG A 63 -14.24 -13.42 21.46
CA ARG A 63 -12.98 -14.19 21.42
C ARG A 63 -11.76 -13.35 21.79
N VAL A 64 -11.84 -12.02 21.75
CA VAL A 64 -10.75 -11.11 22.15
C VAL A 64 -10.65 -11.02 23.68
N GLN A 65 -9.44 -11.19 24.22
CA GLN A 65 -9.18 -11.12 25.67
C GLN A 65 -8.43 -9.84 26.05
N GLY A 66 -9.09 -8.98 26.83
CA GLY A 66 -8.47 -7.73 27.30
C GLY A 66 -8.28 -6.69 26.20
N ALA A 67 -7.14 -6.00 26.22
CA ALA A 67 -6.88 -4.87 25.34
C ALA A 67 -6.16 -5.28 24.05
N ILE A 68 -6.60 -4.76 22.91
CA ILE A 68 -5.88 -4.91 21.65
C ILE A 68 -4.65 -4.01 21.67
N GLY A 69 -3.49 -4.59 21.39
CA GLY A 69 -2.21 -3.90 21.30
C GLY A 69 -1.50 -4.15 19.98
N VAL A 70 -0.54 -3.28 19.66
CA VAL A 70 0.35 -3.43 18.50
C VAL A 70 1.80 -3.34 18.95
N ARG A 71 2.56 -4.41 18.71
CA ARG A 71 3.99 -4.50 19.03
C ARG A 71 4.75 -5.31 18.01
N ARG A 72 6.08 -5.31 18.12
CA ARG A 72 6.93 -6.27 17.43
C ARG A 72 6.81 -7.64 18.09
N ALA A 73 6.96 -8.69 17.28
CA ALA A 73 7.01 -10.06 17.77
C ALA A 73 8.29 -10.30 18.59
N GLU A 74 8.24 -11.28 19.50
CA GLU A 74 9.44 -11.83 20.08
C GLU A 74 10.09 -12.82 19.10
N GLN A 75 11.43 -12.92 19.11
CA GLN A 75 12.11 -13.85 18.21
C GLN A 75 11.67 -15.28 18.47
N GLY A 76 11.13 -15.95 17.44
CA GLY A 76 10.65 -17.32 17.55
C GLY A 76 9.24 -17.48 18.13
N GLU A 77 8.55 -16.37 18.43
CA GLU A 77 7.16 -16.35 18.85
C GLU A 77 6.28 -17.10 17.84
N LYS A 78 5.18 -17.72 18.30
CA LYS A 78 4.32 -18.56 17.46
C LYS A 78 2.95 -17.93 17.27
N LEU A 79 2.45 -17.98 16.05
CA LEU A 79 1.10 -17.53 15.69
C LEU A 79 0.50 -18.49 14.66
N THR A 80 -0.71 -18.97 14.91
CA THR A 80 -1.51 -19.70 13.92
C THR A 80 -2.42 -18.73 13.18
N THR A 81 -2.20 -18.59 11.87
CA THR A 81 -2.99 -17.70 11.00
C THR A 81 -4.30 -18.35 10.53
N LEU A 82 -5.21 -17.58 9.92
CA LEU A 82 -6.53 -18.04 9.44
C LEU A 82 -6.45 -19.21 8.43
N ASP A 83 -5.31 -19.39 7.77
CA ASP A 83 -5.04 -20.54 6.89
C ASP A 83 -4.72 -21.85 7.65
N GLY A 84 -4.77 -21.82 8.98
CA GLY A 84 -4.46 -22.96 9.85
C GLY A 84 -2.96 -23.25 10.00
N VAL A 85 -2.07 -22.42 9.44
CA VAL A 85 -0.62 -22.64 9.49
C VAL A 85 -0.02 -21.96 10.72
N THR A 86 0.71 -22.71 11.53
CA THR A 86 1.52 -22.15 12.63
C THR A 86 2.84 -21.59 12.08
N ARG A 87 3.07 -20.31 12.34
CA ARG A 87 4.22 -19.53 11.86
C ARG A 87 5.19 -19.25 12.99
N THR A 88 6.47 -19.23 12.66
CA THR A 88 7.54 -18.81 13.59
C THR A 88 7.91 -17.39 13.24
N LEU A 89 7.65 -16.47 14.17
CA LEU A 89 7.79 -15.05 13.97
C LEU A 89 9.24 -14.61 14.15
N ASP A 90 9.59 -13.56 13.41
CA ASP A 90 10.86 -12.86 13.49
C ASP A 90 10.66 -11.57 14.29
N ALA A 91 11.69 -11.09 14.99
CA ALA A 91 11.57 -9.89 15.82
C ALA A 91 11.22 -8.60 15.03
N GLU A 92 11.38 -8.61 13.70
CA GLU A 92 10.92 -7.52 12.85
C GLU A 92 9.42 -7.58 12.50
N ASP A 93 8.74 -8.71 12.73
CA ASP A 93 7.31 -8.85 12.41
C ASP A 93 6.46 -7.97 13.35
N LEU A 94 5.50 -7.24 12.78
CA LEU A 94 4.48 -6.55 13.56
C LEU A 94 3.31 -7.49 13.83
N VAL A 95 2.86 -7.52 15.09
CA VAL A 95 1.75 -8.34 15.54
C VAL A 95 0.69 -7.49 16.20
N ILE A 96 -0.57 -7.87 15.95
CA ILE A 96 -1.70 -7.46 16.77
C ILE A 96 -1.79 -8.46 17.93
N THR A 97 -1.96 -7.96 19.15
CA THR A 97 -1.96 -8.77 20.36
C THR A 97 -3.20 -8.51 21.20
N ASP A 98 -3.58 -9.51 21.98
CA ASP A 98 -4.47 -9.35 23.13
C ASP A 98 -3.72 -9.83 24.40
N ASP A 99 -4.42 -9.97 25.54
CA ASP A 99 -3.80 -10.40 26.80
C ASP A 99 -3.16 -11.81 26.74
N ARG A 100 -3.53 -12.64 25.75
CA ARG A 100 -2.93 -13.98 25.56
C ARG A 100 -1.66 -13.95 24.71
N GLY A 101 -1.46 -12.91 23.92
CA GLY A 101 -0.37 -12.82 22.94
C GLY A 101 -0.86 -12.48 21.53
N PRO A 102 -0.12 -12.89 20.47
CA PRO A 102 -0.45 -12.55 19.10
C PRO A 102 -1.79 -13.12 18.64
N ILE A 103 -2.62 -12.24 18.09
CA ILE A 103 -3.91 -12.55 17.48
C ILE A 103 -3.93 -12.23 15.98
N GLY A 104 -2.83 -11.74 15.41
CA GLY A 104 -2.69 -11.52 13.98
C GLY A 104 -1.31 -10.99 13.58
N LEU A 105 -0.91 -11.26 12.33
CA LEU A 105 0.21 -10.58 11.67
C LEU A 105 -0.33 -9.26 11.12
N ALA A 106 0.06 -8.16 11.76
CA ALA A 106 -0.43 -6.83 11.44
C ALA A 106 -0.29 -6.54 9.95
N GLY A 107 -1.36 -6.08 9.31
CA GLY A 107 -1.40 -5.74 7.89
C GLY A 107 -1.21 -6.90 6.89
N VAL A 108 -1.01 -8.14 7.36
CA VAL A 108 -0.75 -9.30 6.49
C VAL A 108 -1.88 -10.31 6.55
N MET A 109 -2.18 -10.85 7.74
CA MET A 109 -3.20 -11.88 7.94
C MET A 109 -3.61 -11.98 9.41
N GLY A 110 -4.91 -12.15 9.67
CA GLY A 110 -5.43 -12.40 11.01
C GLY A 110 -4.96 -13.72 11.61
N GLY A 111 -5.12 -13.87 12.93
CA GLY A 111 -4.92 -15.11 13.65
C GLY A 111 -6.21 -15.89 13.80
N ALA A 112 -6.13 -17.23 13.82
CA ALA A 112 -7.30 -18.10 13.92
C ALA A 112 -8.06 -17.96 15.26
N ASN A 113 -7.43 -17.40 16.29
CA ASN A 113 -7.98 -17.35 17.65
C ASN A 113 -9.08 -16.30 17.86
N THR A 114 -9.15 -15.29 17.00
CA THR A 114 -10.09 -14.16 17.07
C THR A 114 -10.84 -13.95 15.75
N GLU A 115 -10.75 -14.90 14.83
CA GLU A 115 -11.45 -14.91 13.55
C GLU A 115 -12.97 -14.87 13.73
N ILE A 116 -13.67 -14.21 12.80
CA ILE A 116 -15.12 -14.30 12.66
C ILE A 116 -15.50 -15.73 12.30
N ASP A 117 -16.38 -16.34 13.07
CA ASP A 117 -16.85 -17.69 12.77
C ASP A 117 -17.85 -17.66 11.61
N ASP A 118 -17.30 -17.73 10.41
CA ASP A 118 -18.05 -17.79 9.15
C ASP A 118 -18.61 -19.20 8.85
N THR A 119 -18.26 -20.21 9.67
CA THR A 119 -18.61 -21.61 9.44
C THR A 119 -19.84 -22.06 10.22
N GLU A 120 -19.88 -21.78 11.52
CA GLU A 120 -21.03 -22.08 12.38
C GLU A 120 -21.93 -20.86 12.59
N GLY A 121 -21.51 -19.67 12.15
CA GLY A 121 -22.34 -18.47 12.15
C GLY A 121 -22.66 -18.01 13.58
N THR A 122 -21.66 -18.00 14.47
CA THR A 122 -21.88 -17.68 15.88
C THR A 122 -21.51 -16.26 16.28
N THR A 123 -20.75 -15.54 15.44
CA THR A 123 -20.28 -14.20 15.77
C THR A 123 -21.40 -13.17 15.68
N THR A 124 -21.83 -12.64 16.83
CA THR A 124 -22.84 -11.58 16.95
C THR A 124 -22.25 -10.22 17.30
N GLU A 125 -20.97 -10.17 17.67
CA GLU A 125 -20.27 -8.97 18.11
C GLU A 125 -18.89 -8.89 17.47
N VAL A 126 -18.56 -7.74 16.88
CA VAL A 126 -17.29 -7.54 16.18
C VAL A 126 -16.56 -6.29 16.62
N VAL A 127 -15.23 -6.39 16.65
CA VAL A 127 -14.33 -5.23 16.73
C VAL A 127 -13.71 -5.04 15.35
N ILE A 128 -13.95 -3.87 14.75
CA ILE A 128 -13.41 -3.48 13.46
C ILE A 128 -12.10 -2.75 13.71
N GLU A 129 -11.02 -3.27 13.14
CA GLU A 129 -9.72 -2.64 13.06
C GLU A 129 -9.57 -1.92 11.72
N ALA A 130 -9.18 -0.65 11.78
CA ALA A 130 -8.59 0.09 10.68
C ALA A 130 -7.28 0.71 11.16
N ALA A 131 -6.16 0.27 10.61
CA ALA A 131 -4.84 0.69 11.06
C ALA A 131 -3.97 1.12 9.87
N HIS A 132 -2.96 1.95 10.16
CA HIS A 132 -1.90 2.28 9.22
C HIS A 132 -0.59 1.68 9.73
N PHE A 133 0.03 0.84 8.90
CA PHE A 133 1.25 0.12 9.22
C PHE A 133 2.40 0.55 8.32
N ASP A 134 3.62 0.52 8.85
CA ASP A 134 4.83 0.80 8.09
C ASP A 134 4.97 -0.13 6.87
N ALA A 135 4.98 0.46 5.68
CA ALA A 135 4.98 -0.26 4.40
C ALA A 135 6.16 -1.24 4.27
N LEU A 136 7.34 -0.86 4.75
CA LEU A 136 8.54 -1.71 4.68
C LEU A 136 8.43 -2.91 5.62
N SER A 137 7.95 -2.70 6.85
CA SER A 137 7.68 -3.76 7.82
C SER A 137 6.69 -4.77 7.27
N ILE A 138 5.60 -4.31 6.65
CA ILE A 138 4.62 -5.20 6.00
C ILE A 138 5.26 -5.97 4.83
N ALA A 139 6.01 -5.30 3.96
CA ALA A 139 6.65 -5.93 2.80
C ALA A 139 7.62 -7.04 3.21
N ARG A 140 8.40 -6.82 4.28
CA ARG A 140 9.32 -7.83 4.82
C ARG A 140 8.56 -9.02 5.41
N THR A 141 7.54 -8.74 6.22
CA THR A 141 6.71 -9.76 6.89
C THR A 141 6.00 -10.64 5.86
N ALA A 142 5.32 -10.03 4.87
CA ALA A 142 4.61 -10.73 3.80
C ALA A 142 5.54 -11.64 2.99
N ARG A 143 6.75 -11.17 2.62
CA ARG A 143 7.75 -11.98 1.89
C ARG A 143 8.33 -13.10 2.74
N ARG A 144 8.71 -12.81 4.00
CA ARG A 144 9.27 -13.77 4.95
C ARG A 144 8.32 -14.95 5.16
N HIS A 145 7.03 -14.67 5.34
CA HIS A 145 5.99 -15.65 5.59
C HIS A 145 5.30 -16.19 4.33
N LYS A 146 5.69 -15.69 3.14
CA LYS A 146 5.09 -16.03 1.83
C LYS A 146 3.56 -15.80 1.81
N LEU A 147 3.12 -14.71 2.45
CA LEU A 147 1.72 -14.32 2.59
C LEU A 147 1.45 -13.02 1.83
N ALA A 148 1.21 -13.13 0.53
CA ALA A 148 0.79 -11.99 -0.29
C ALA A 148 -0.75 -11.91 -0.36
N SER A 149 -1.34 -11.12 0.53
CA SER A 149 -2.79 -10.83 0.57
C SER A 149 -3.14 -9.49 -0.11
N GLU A 150 -4.41 -9.27 -0.43
CA GLU A 150 -4.89 -7.98 -0.95
C GLU A 150 -4.67 -6.82 0.04
N ALA A 151 -4.71 -7.10 1.34
CA ALA A 151 -4.38 -6.15 2.40
C ALA A 151 -2.87 -5.80 2.38
N SER A 152 -2.00 -6.82 2.44
CA SER A 152 -0.54 -6.59 2.47
C SER A 152 -0.06 -5.79 1.27
N LYS A 153 -0.51 -6.11 0.04
CA LYS A 153 -0.14 -5.37 -1.18
C LYS A 153 -0.49 -3.88 -1.12
N ARG A 154 -1.57 -3.50 -0.43
CA ARG A 154 -1.97 -2.09 -0.25
C ARG A 154 -1.06 -1.41 0.75
N PHE A 155 -0.87 -2.00 1.93
CA PHE A 155 0.06 -1.48 2.93
C PHE A 155 1.49 -1.35 2.39
N GLU A 156 1.97 -2.30 1.59
CA GLU A 156 3.29 -2.25 0.93
C GLU A 156 3.46 -1.04 0.00
N ARG A 157 2.36 -0.47 -0.51
CA ARG A 157 2.37 0.67 -1.44
C ARG A 157 2.06 2.01 -0.75
N GLY A 158 1.82 1.99 0.56
CA GLY A 158 1.33 3.14 1.31
C GLY A 158 -0.19 3.25 1.22
N VAL A 159 -0.86 3.11 2.36
CA VAL A 159 -2.29 3.38 2.53
C VAL A 159 -2.44 4.79 3.08
N ASP A 160 -3.52 5.49 2.74
CA ASP A 160 -3.76 6.82 3.31
C ASP A 160 -3.95 6.74 4.84
N PRO A 161 -3.04 7.30 5.66
CA PRO A 161 -3.18 7.25 7.11
C PRO A 161 -4.44 7.95 7.63
N GLN A 162 -5.00 8.92 6.89
CA GLN A 162 -6.22 9.62 7.29
C GLN A 162 -7.51 8.87 6.93
N ALA A 163 -7.43 7.82 6.09
CA ALA A 163 -8.61 7.06 5.67
C ALA A 163 -9.12 6.08 6.74
N ALA A 164 -8.28 5.69 7.71
CA ALA A 164 -8.59 4.65 8.69
C ALA A 164 -9.92 4.88 9.44
N SER A 165 -10.12 6.08 10.00
CA SER A 165 -11.31 6.43 10.76
C SER A 165 -12.58 6.45 9.90
N ALA A 166 -12.49 7.03 8.70
CA ALA A 166 -13.60 7.05 7.74
C ALA A 166 -13.96 5.64 7.25
N ALA A 167 -12.98 4.78 7.01
CA ALA A 167 -13.20 3.40 6.59
C ALA A 167 -13.78 2.52 7.71
N ALA A 168 -13.34 2.72 8.95
CA ALA A 168 -13.94 2.06 10.11
C ALA A 168 -15.41 2.49 10.26
N GLN A 169 -15.72 3.79 10.14
CA GLN A 169 -17.09 4.29 10.17
C GLN A 169 -17.92 3.70 9.03
N ARG A 170 -17.40 3.69 7.80
CA ARG A 170 -18.09 3.11 6.64
C ARG A 170 -18.43 1.64 6.84
N THR A 171 -17.52 0.89 7.46
CA THR A 171 -17.73 -0.52 7.80
C THR A 171 -18.84 -0.68 8.84
N VAL A 172 -18.83 0.13 9.91
CA VAL A 172 -19.90 0.16 10.91
C VAL A 172 -21.25 0.48 10.28
N ASP A 173 -21.32 1.51 9.43
CA ASP A 173 -22.57 1.93 8.78
C ASP A 173 -23.16 0.80 7.94
N LEU A 174 -22.32 0.07 7.21
CA LEU A 174 -22.74 -1.08 6.41
C LEU A 174 -23.17 -2.27 7.26
N LEU A 175 -22.50 -2.54 8.39
CA LEU A 175 -22.90 -3.60 9.32
C LEU A 175 -24.23 -3.29 9.98
N VAL A 176 -24.45 -2.06 10.44
CA VAL A 176 -25.73 -1.63 11.01
C VAL A 176 -26.84 -1.73 9.95
N LEU A 177 -26.58 -1.23 8.74
CA LEU A 177 -27.57 -1.21 7.67
C LEU A 177 -27.95 -2.60 7.16
N LEU A 178 -26.97 -3.50 7.00
CA LEU A 178 -27.16 -4.79 6.35
C LEU A 178 -27.39 -5.92 7.34
N ALA A 179 -26.70 -5.93 8.48
CA ALA A 179 -26.73 -7.02 9.47
C ALA A 179 -27.64 -6.73 10.68
N GLY A 180 -28.26 -5.55 10.75
CA GLY A 180 -29.14 -5.15 11.86
C GLY A 180 -28.42 -4.88 13.19
N GLY A 181 -27.09 -4.79 13.18
CA GLY A 181 -26.30 -4.54 14.38
C GLY A 181 -26.47 -3.14 14.96
N THR A 182 -26.01 -2.96 16.19
CA THR A 182 -25.95 -1.67 16.89
C THR A 182 -24.50 -1.26 17.07
N ALA A 183 -24.16 -0.07 16.59
CA ALA A 183 -22.83 0.51 16.79
C ALA A 183 -22.68 0.98 18.25
N ASP A 184 -21.55 0.62 18.87
CA ASP A 184 -21.18 1.24 20.14
C ASP A 184 -20.82 2.72 19.91
N ALA A 185 -21.10 3.57 20.91
CA ALA A 185 -20.90 5.01 20.82
C ALA A 185 -19.41 5.40 20.83
N GLY A 186 -18.55 4.54 21.37
CA GLY A 186 -17.12 4.78 21.48
C GLY A 186 -16.36 4.58 20.16
N VAL A 187 -15.30 5.37 19.99
CA VAL A 187 -14.22 5.11 19.04
C VAL A 187 -12.90 5.05 19.80
N THR A 188 -12.12 4.01 19.57
CA THR A 188 -10.72 3.99 20.01
C THR A 188 -9.88 4.51 18.86
N GLU A 189 -9.11 5.56 19.11
CA GLU A 189 -8.22 6.14 18.12
C GLU A 189 -6.87 6.44 18.76
N VAL A 190 -5.82 5.83 18.22
CA VAL A 190 -4.42 6.11 18.57
C VAL A 190 -3.78 6.73 17.34
N ILE A 191 -3.25 7.94 17.50
CA ILE A 191 -2.59 8.68 16.41
C ILE A 191 -1.23 9.17 16.93
N ALA A 192 -0.16 8.80 16.23
CA ALA A 192 1.14 9.41 16.40
C ALA A 192 1.14 10.82 15.78
N PRO A 193 1.80 11.81 16.40
CA PRO A 193 1.89 13.14 15.84
C PRO A 193 2.56 13.15 14.45
N SER A 194 1.94 13.80 13.47
CA SER A 194 2.49 14.00 12.12
C SER A 194 2.35 15.46 11.70
N ALA A 195 3.38 16.04 11.09
CA ALA A 195 3.31 17.37 10.50
C ALA A 195 2.78 17.30 9.05
N PRO A 196 2.11 18.35 8.54
CA PRO A 196 1.80 18.46 7.13
C PRO A 196 3.08 18.34 6.28
N HIS A 197 3.00 17.60 5.17
CA HIS A 197 4.09 17.52 4.22
C HIS A 197 3.93 18.63 3.19
N SER A 198 4.85 19.60 3.19
CA SER A 198 4.84 20.71 2.24
C SER A 198 6.14 20.75 1.44
N ILE A 199 6.01 20.96 0.13
CA ILE A 199 7.12 21.05 -0.81
C ILE A 199 7.14 22.47 -1.39
N THR A 200 8.33 23.06 -1.43
CA THR A 200 8.53 24.36 -2.08
C THR A 200 9.06 24.16 -3.50
N ILE A 201 8.42 24.79 -4.48
CA ILE A 201 8.72 24.63 -5.90
C ILE A 201 8.55 25.96 -6.66
N PRO A 202 9.51 26.37 -7.51
CA PRO A 202 9.28 27.49 -8.42
C PRO A 202 8.09 27.21 -9.35
N ALA A 203 7.21 28.18 -9.57
CA ALA A 203 6.01 28.00 -10.37
C ALA A 203 6.29 27.53 -11.82
N ASN A 204 7.49 27.82 -12.34
CA ASN A 204 7.95 27.38 -13.67
C ASN A 204 8.87 26.15 -13.65
N HIS A 205 8.96 25.43 -12.53
CA HIS A 205 9.76 24.21 -12.46
C HIS A 205 9.24 23.11 -13.40
N PRO A 206 7.93 22.81 -13.45
CA PRO A 206 7.40 21.83 -14.41
C PRO A 206 7.73 22.19 -15.87
N ASP A 207 7.69 23.48 -16.18
CA ASP A 207 7.99 24.04 -17.50
C ASP A 207 9.43 23.77 -17.92
N LYS A 208 10.37 23.96 -16.99
CA LYS A 208 11.81 23.68 -17.20
C LYS A 208 12.09 22.20 -17.36
N VAL A 209 11.39 21.35 -16.62
CA VAL A 209 11.53 19.89 -16.70
C VAL A 209 11.00 19.38 -18.04
N ALA A 210 9.82 19.86 -18.46
CA ALA A 210 9.16 19.46 -19.70
C ALA A 210 9.78 20.08 -20.96
N GLY A 211 10.37 21.27 -20.85
CA GLY A 211 10.74 22.08 -21.99
C GLY A 211 9.53 22.71 -22.71
N VAL A 212 8.43 22.95 -21.98
CA VAL A 212 7.17 23.53 -22.45
C VAL A 212 6.76 24.65 -21.49
N ASP A 213 6.23 25.76 -21.99
CA ASP A 213 5.66 26.82 -21.15
C ASP A 213 4.20 26.49 -20.83
N TYR A 214 3.94 26.02 -19.61
CA TYR A 214 2.59 25.72 -19.12
C TYR A 214 1.96 26.93 -18.44
N GLY A 215 2.78 27.75 -17.80
CA GLY A 215 2.37 28.86 -16.96
C GLY A 215 1.85 28.45 -15.59
N ARG A 216 2.02 29.35 -14.62
CA ARG A 216 1.65 29.14 -13.20
C ARG A 216 0.22 28.67 -13.00
N GLU A 217 -0.75 29.25 -13.72
CA GLU A 217 -2.17 28.90 -13.55
C GLU A 217 -2.44 27.43 -13.84
N THR A 218 -1.80 26.88 -14.88
CA THR A 218 -1.87 25.46 -15.23
C THR A 218 -1.27 24.60 -14.14
N VAL A 219 -0.06 24.95 -13.67
CA VAL A 219 0.65 24.22 -12.60
C VAL A 219 -0.21 24.16 -11.34
N VAL A 220 -0.69 25.30 -10.85
CA VAL A 220 -1.55 25.38 -9.66
C VAL A 220 -2.81 24.56 -9.83
N ARG A 221 -3.51 24.71 -10.97
CA ARG A 221 -4.74 23.96 -11.26
C ARG A 221 -4.52 22.45 -11.25
N ARG A 222 -3.44 21.96 -11.85
CA ARG A 222 -3.14 20.51 -11.89
C ARG A 222 -2.78 19.95 -10.52
N LEU A 223 -1.97 20.67 -9.76
CA LEU A 223 -1.63 20.25 -8.39
C LEU A 223 -2.86 20.24 -7.47
N GLN A 224 -3.77 21.21 -7.61
CA GLN A 224 -5.05 21.20 -6.89
C GLN A 224 -5.97 20.05 -7.31
N GLN A 225 -5.99 19.70 -8.61
CA GLN A 225 -6.79 18.56 -9.09
C GLN A 225 -6.35 17.21 -8.49
N VAL A 226 -5.08 17.07 -8.12
CA VAL A 226 -4.57 15.85 -7.47
C VAL A 226 -4.65 15.92 -5.95
N GLY A 227 -5.25 16.99 -5.42
CA GLY A 227 -5.59 17.15 -4.01
C GLY A 227 -4.60 17.98 -3.19
N CYS A 228 -3.62 18.64 -3.82
CA CYS A 228 -2.69 19.50 -3.09
C CYS A 228 -3.30 20.87 -2.82
N ASP A 229 -3.03 21.42 -1.63
CA ASP A 229 -3.25 22.84 -1.37
C ASP A 229 -2.03 23.63 -1.83
N VAL A 230 -2.23 24.67 -2.64
CA VAL A 230 -1.15 25.42 -3.29
C VAL A 230 -1.25 26.89 -2.97
N TYR A 231 -0.17 27.46 -2.43
CA TYR A 231 -0.05 28.86 -2.04
C TYR A 231 1.17 29.51 -2.71
N GLY A 232 1.15 30.83 -2.89
CA GLY A 232 2.28 31.60 -3.43
C GLY A 232 2.10 32.07 -4.88
N GLN A 233 3.15 32.72 -5.40
CA GLN A 233 3.18 33.33 -6.74
C GLN A 233 4.31 32.72 -7.57
N ASP A 234 5.52 33.29 -7.53
CA ASP A 234 6.69 32.78 -8.28
C ASP A 234 7.28 31.54 -7.63
N GLU A 235 7.20 31.48 -6.31
CA GLU A 235 7.53 30.31 -5.49
C GLU A 235 6.23 29.78 -4.88
N LEU A 236 5.96 28.51 -5.12
CA LEU A 236 4.77 27.82 -4.64
C LEU A 236 5.12 26.98 -3.42
N ILE A 237 4.26 27.04 -2.40
CA ILE A 237 4.25 26.13 -1.27
C ILE A 237 3.08 25.18 -1.49
N VAL A 238 3.39 23.91 -1.68
CA VAL A 238 2.43 22.85 -2.02
C VAL A 238 2.31 21.91 -0.85
N THR A 239 1.16 21.92 -0.17
CA THR A 239 0.85 20.95 0.88
C THR A 239 0.23 19.72 0.25
N VAL A 240 0.90 18.59 0.45
CA VAL A 240 0.57 17.30 -0.16
C VAL A 240 -0.53 16.60 0.64
N PRO A 241 -1.56 16.04 -0.01
CA PRO A 241 -2.60 15.26 0.68
C PRO A 241 -2.04 13.92 1.19
N SER A 242 -2.62 13.40 2.27
CA SER A 242 -2.09 12.21 2.96
C SER A 242 -2.09 10.92 2.12
N TRP A 243 -2.97 10.81 1.12
CA TRP A 243 -3.01 9.65 0.21
C TRP A 243 -1.95 9.71 -0.91
N ARG A 244 -1.09 10.74 -0.94
CA ARG A 244 0.00 10.91 -1.92
C ARG A 244 1.38 10.87 -1.26
N PRO A 245 1.76 9.75 -0.59
CA PRO A 245 3.08 9.62 0.02
C PRO A 245 4.22 9.58 -1.01
N ASP A 246 3.89 9.44 -2.30
CA ASP A 246 4.80 9.46 -3.43
C ASP A 246 5.28 10.88 -3.79
N LEU A 247 4.55 11.93 -3.40
CA LEU A 247 4.95 13.31 -3.66
C LEU A 247 5.89 13.78 -2.55
N THR A 248 7.20 13.72 -2.80
CA THR A 248 8.24 14.01 -1.81
C THR A 248 9.20 15.12 -2.23
N ASP A 249 9.32 15.38 -3.53
CA ASP A 249 10.22 16.40 -4.07
C ASP A 249 9.61 17.18 -5.26
N PRO A 250 10.23 18.31 -5.68
CA PRO A 250 9.71 19.14 -6.76
C PRO A 250 9.49 18.43 -8.10
N ASN A 251 10.25 17.38 -8.41
CA ASN A 251 10.09 16.64 -9.67
C ASN A 251 8.87 15.71 -9.63
N ASP A 252 8.47 15.20 -8.47
CA ASP A 252 7.22 14.45 -8.32
C ASP A 252 6.03 15.36 -8.66
N LEU A 253 6.06 16.60 -8.16
CA LEU A 253 5.04 17.61 -8.50
C LEU A 253 5.08 17.99 -9.99
N ALA A 254 6.28 18.06 -10.59
CA ALA A 254 6.40 18.30 -12.03
C ALA A 254 5.79 17.16 -12.84
N GLU A 255 6.04 15.90 -12.46
CA GLU A 255 5.45 14.74 -13.12
C GLU A 255 3.91 14.81 -13.10
N GLU A 256 3.30 15.20 -11.98
CA GLU A 256 1.85 15.37 -11.88
C GLU A 256 1.28 16.37 -12.89
N VAL A 257 1.96 17.51 -13.07
CA VAL A 257 1.56 18.52 -14.05
C VAL A 257 1.73 17.96 -15.46
N ILE A 258 2.91 17.41 -15.77
CA ILE A 258 3.27 16.96 -17.12
C ILE A 258 2.36 15.81 -17.57
N ARG A 259 2.08 14.83 -16.69
CA ARG A 259 1.23 13.69 -17.04
C ARG A 259 -0.24 14.08 -17.27
N LEU A 260 -0.71 15.13 -16.58
CA LEU A 260 -2.10 15.62 -16.72
C LEU A 260 -2.28 16.60 -17.88
N GLU A 261 -1.21 17.29 -18.28
CA GLU A 261 -1.16 18.03 -19.54
C GLU A 261 -0.89 17.12 -20.75
N GLY A 262 -0.32 15.93 -20.54
CA GLY A 262 -0.15 14.88 -21.55
C GLY A 262 1.28 14.80 -22.06
N TYR A 263 1.89 13.61 -21.98
CA TYR A 263 3.26 13.36 -22.45
C TYR A 263 3.38 13.49 -23.98
N GLU A 264 2.29 13.30 -24.70
CA GLU A 264 2.19 13.49 -26.15
C GLU A 264 2.44 14.93 -26.59
N ASN A 265 2.28 15.90 -25.68
CA ASN A 265 2.49 17.33 -25.95
C ASN A 265 3.95 17.76 -25.75
N LEU A 266 4.83 16.85 -25.32
CA LEU A 266 6.25 17.14 -25.11
C LEU A 266 7.02 17.25 -26.44
N PRO A 267 7.86 18.30 -26.61
CA PRO A 267 8.64 18.47 -27.82
C PRO A 267 9.77 17.43 -27.88
N SER A 268 9.93 16.81 -29.06
CA SER A 268 11.12 16.00 -29.33
C SER A 268 12.31 16.91 -29.67
N THR A 269 13.09 17.27 -28.65
CA THR A 269 14.25 18.14 -28.81
C THR A 269 15.54 17.38 -28.53
N LEU A 270 16.44 17.30 -29.53
CA LEU A 270 17.75 16.70 -29.33
C LEU A 270 18.63 17.61 -28.44
N PRO A 271 19.26 17.06 -27.38
CA PRO A 271 20.24 17.83 -26.62
C PRO A 271 21.46 18.14 -27.49
N LYS A 272 22.20 19.19 -27.13
CA LYS A 272 23.48 19.55 -27.77
C LYS A 272 24.62 19.00 -26.90
N PRO A 273 25.10 17.76 -27.14
CA PRO A 273 26.21 17.22 -26.36
C PRO A 273 27.52 17.96 -26.69
N PRO A 274 28.51 17.96 -25.78
CA PRO A 274 29.85 18.40 -26.11
C PRO A 274 30.49 17.50 -27.17
N ALA A 275 31.56 17.99 -27.81
CA ALA A 275 32.30 17.22 -28.80
C ALA A 275 32.87 15.93 -28.17
N GLY A 276 32.50 14.79 -28.73
CA GLY A 276 32.98 13.49 -28.29
C GLY A 276 34.38 13.16 -28.83
N LEU A 277 35.13 12.35 -28.09
CA LEU A 277 36.44 11.82 -28.51
C LEU A 277 36.34 10.59 -29.45
N GLY A 278 35.12 10.17 -29.76
CA GLY A 278 34.84 8.94 -30.51
C GLY A 278 35.20 7.68 -29.73
N LEU A 279 35.46 6.58 -30.45
CA LEU A 279 35.79 5.29 -29.85
C LEU A 279 37.19 5.27 -29.24
N THR A 280 37.33 4.66 -28.07
CA THR A 280 38.63 4.39 -27.43
C THR A 280 39.46 3.40 -28.25
N GLY A 281 40.79 3.37 -28.03
CA GLY A 281 41.68 2.41 -28.69
C GLY A 281 41.24 0.95 -28.48
N ARG A 282 40.84 0.60 -27.25
CA ARG A 282 40.34 -0.75 -26.90
C ARG A 282 39.05 -1.10 -27.64
N GLN A 283 38.10 -0.17 -27.74
CA GLN A 283 36.85 -0.38 -28.49
C GLN A 283 37.12 -0.58 -29.98
N ARG A 284 38.03 0.19 -30.58
CA ARG A 284 38.44 0.03 -31.97
C ARG A 284 39.10 -1.34 -32.20
N LEU A 285 39.95 -1.77 -31.26
CA LEU A 285 40.64 -3.07 -31.31
C LEU A 285 39.66 -4.24 -31.22
N HIS A 286 38.74 -4.25 -30.25
CA HIS A 286 37.72 -5.30 -30.12
C HIS A 286 36.89 -5.45 -31.42
N ARG A 287 36.42 -4.33 -31.98
CA ARG A 287 35.68 -4.34 -33.26
C ARG A 287 36.54 -4.86 -34.42
N ARG A 288 37.83 -4.52 -34.45
CA ARG A 288 38.76 -5.01 -35.46
C ARG A 288 38.96 -6.53 -35.34
N ILE A 289 39.17 -7.05 -34.13
CA ILE A 289 39.35 -8.48 -33.87
C ILE A 289 38.10 -9.25 -34.32
N GLY A 290 36.90 -8.82 -33.92
CA GLY A 290 35.65 -9.47 -34.32
C GLY A 290 35.49 -9.57 -35.84
N ARG A 291 35.77 -8.48 -36.57
CA ARG A 291 35.72 -8.48 -38.04
C ARG A 291 36.74 -9.41 -38.69
N VAL A 292 37.97 -9.48 -38.16
CA VAL A 292 39.02 -10.36 -38.68
C VAL A 292 38.64 -11.82 -38.45
N LEU A 293 38.15 -12.17 -37.26
CA LEU A 293 37.70 -13.53 -36.95
C LEU A 293 36.49 -13.94 -37.80
N ALA A 294 35.51 -13.05 -37.98
CA ALA A 294 34.39 -13.29 -38.88
C ALA A 294 34.84 -13.51 -40.33
N GLY A 295 35.79 -12.71 -40.83
CA GLY A 295 36.37 -12.87 -42.17
C GLY A 295 37.16 -14.18 -42.33
N ALA A 296 37.67 -14.75 -41.24
CA ALA A 296 38.33 -16.05 -41.21
C ALA A 296 37.37 -17.24 -41.01
N GLY A 297 36.05 -17.00 -40.97
CA GLY A 297 35.02 -18.04 -40.87
C GLY A 297 34.60 -18.40 -39.44
N TYR A 298 35.06 -17.67 -38.41
CA TYR A 298 34.60 -17.85 -37.04
C TYR A 298 33.23 -17.17 -36.83
N VAL A 299 32.40 -17.77 -35.98
CA VAL A 299 31.12 -17.19 -35.54
C VAL A 299 31.27 -16.73 -34.10
N GLU A 300 30.91 -15.48 -33.81
CA GLU A 300 30.91 -14.96 -32.45
C GLU A 300 29.79 -15.65 -31.64
N ALA A 301 30.14 -16.15 -30.45
CA ALA A 301 29.21 -16.77 -29.52
C ALA A 301 29.21 -16.01 -28.19
N LEU A 302 28.03 -15.65 -27.70
CA LEU A 302 27.84 -15.09 -26.37
C LEU A 302 27.69 -16.25 -25.38
N ASN A 303 28.74 -16.51 -24.61
CA ASN A 303 28.78 -17.64 -23.67
C ASN A 303 28.32 -17.23 -22.28
N TYR A 304 27.82 -18.22 -21.53
CA TYR A 304 27.45 -18.02 -20.13
C TYR A 304 28.70 -17.73 -19.28
N PRO A 305 28.63 -16.74 -18.37
CA PRO A 305 29.72 -16.48 -17.42
C PRO A 305 29.75 -17.49 -16.26
N PHE A 306 28.74 -18.34 -16.15
CA PHE A 306 28.63 -19.39 -15.14
C PHE A 306 28.93 -20.74 -15.75
N ILE A 307 29.86 -21.46 -15.15
CA ILE A 307 30.22 -22.84 -15.48
C ILE A 307 29.66 -23.77 -14.41
N GLY A 308 29.41 -25.03 -14.77
CA GLY A 308 29.11 -26.08 -13.78
C GLY A 308 30.37 -26.48 -13.01
N GLU A 309 30.18 -27.14 -11.86
CA GLU A 309 31.29 -27.60 -10.99
C GLU A 309 32.22 -28.65 -11.65
N HIS A 310 31.85 -29.19 -12.80
CA HIS A 310 32.59 -30.25 -13.50
C HIS A 310 33.30 -29.78 -14.79
N VAL A 311 33.55 -28.48 -14.93
CA VAL A 311 34.44 -27.94 -15.98
C VAL A 311 35.87 -27.84 -15.47
#